data_AF-A0A433A0Y6-F1
#
_entry.id   AF-A0A433A0Y6-F1
#
_cell.length_a   1.000
_cell.length_b   1.000
_cell.length_c   1.000
_cell.angle_alpha   90.00
_cell.angle_beta   90.00
_cell.angle_gamma   90.00
#
_symmetry.space_group_name_H-M   'P 1'
#
loop_
_entity.id
_entity.type
_entity.pdbx_description
1 polymer ?
#
loop_
_entity_poly.entity_id
_entity_poly.type
_entity_poly.pdbx_seq_one_letter_code
_entity_poly.pdbx_strand_id
1 'polypeptide(L)'
;MTDPQPSLVRRARQFLFRSAVGSSADEEGNIFADYVVVFRYPVVGVSDASRAEHEANAVTAFRSFLSKLRSVRLKYEVRYGEKNSLLVFVLCPWERLKTELYRSRINDWLTGVRIADIDDTDSSSVIANALTESERLRLVHEIVTGAVEEGGAGVVPGVDPFVESLFPLHDEEFDKVGWARVGLYIAR
;
A
#
# COMPACT_ATOMS: atom_id res chain seq x y z
N MET A 1 28.41 -2.98 19.90
CA MET A 1 27.59 -2.10 19.04
C MET A 1 27.10 -2.95 17.90
N THR A 2 25.97 -3.62 18.12
CA THR A 2 25.41 -4.60 17.20
C THR A 2 24.45 -3.85 16.29
N ASP A 3 24.72 -3.82 14.98
CA ASP A 3 23.77 -3.24 14.03
C ASP A 3 22.38 -3.85 14.22
N PRO A 4 21.31 -3.04 14.31
CA PRO A 4 19.96 -3.59 14.33
C PRO A 4 19.73 -4.26 12.97
N GLN A 5 19.73 -5.59 12.97
CA GLN A 5 19.41 -6.37 11.78
C GLN A 5 18.05 -5.90 11.26
N PRO A 6 17.92 -5.55 9.96
CA PRO A 6 16.60 -5.26 9.41
C PRO A 6 15.73 -6.49 9.63
N SER A 7 14.62 -6.32 10.37
CA SER A 7 13.68 -7.39 10.70
C SER A 7 13.43 -8.26 9.46
N LEU A 8 13.47 -9.59 9.61
CA LEU A 8 13.30 -10.57 8.52
C LEU A 8 12.19 -10.21 7.52
N VAL A 9 11.12 -9.61 8.04
CA VAL A 9 10.00 -9.04 7.30
C VAL A 9 10.47 -8.15 6.15
N ARG A 10 11.42 -7.22 6.34
CA ARG A 10 11.94 -6.28 5.33
C ARG A 10 12.71 -6.95 4.19
N ARG A 11 13.49 -8.00 4.47
CA ARG A 11 14.22 -8.77 3.44
C ARG A 11 13.30 -9.67 2.62
N ALA A 12 12.24 -10.21 3.24
CA ALA A 12 11.28 -11.08 2.57
C ALA A 12 10.41 -10.34 1.52
N ARG A 13 10.11 -9.04 1.73
CA ARG A 13 9.17 -8.26 0.89
C ARG A 13 9.62 -8.14 -0.58
N GLN A 14 10.93 -8.02 -0.83
CA GLN A 14 11.46 -7.91 -2.19
C GLN A 14 11.42 -9.24 -2.96
N PHE A 15 11.49 -10.37 -2.26
CA PHE A 15 11.62 -11.70 -2.88
C PHE A 15 10.28 -12.38 -3.16
N LEU A 16 9.24 -12.14 -2.36
CA LEU A 16 7.99 -12.92 -2.44
C LEU A 16 6.98 -12.45 -3.50
N PHE A 17 7.06 -11.21 -3.98
CA PHE A 17 6.11 -10.75 -5.02
C PHE A 17 6.33 -11.44 -6.40
N ARG A 18 7.44 -12.15 -6.61
CA ARG A 18 7.83 -12.71 -7.92
C ARG A 18 7.31 -14.14 -8.19
N SER A 19 6.66 -14.81 -7.25
CA SER A 19 6.27 -16.22 -7.44
C SER A 19 4.91 -16.47 -8.12
N ALA A 20 4.11 -15.44 -8.41
CA ALA A 20 2.74 -15.63 -8.93
C ALA A 20 2.61 -15.58 -10.46
N VAL A 21 3.65 -15.93 -11.21
CA VAL A 21 3.52 -16.28 -12.64
C VAL A 21 4.00 -17.72 -12.80
N GLY A 22 3.07 -18.65 -12.60
CA GLY A 22 3.22 -20.04 -12.99
C GLY A 22 3.50 -21.02 -11.85
N SER A 23 2.52 -21.91 -11.68
CA SER A 23 2.59 -23.26 -11.11
C SER A 23 2.02 -23.45 -9.70
N SER A 24 0.98 -24.28 -9.70
CA SER A 24 0.54 -25.25 -8.68
C SER A 24 0.50 -24.79 -7.23
N ALA A 25 -0.74 -24.66 -6.75
CA ALA A 25 -1.21 -25.10 -5.44
C ALA A 25 -0.15 -25.79 -4.58
N ASP A 26 0.44 -25.05 -3.65
CA ASP A 26 0.50 -25.31 -2.21
C ASP A 26 1.43 -24.27 -1.56
N GLU A 27 1.31 -24.14 -0.24
CA GLU A 27 2.06 -23.28 0.69
C GLU A 27 1.41 -21.93 0.99
N GLU A 28 1.09 -21.74 2.28
CA GLU A 28 0.48 -20.57 2.92
C GLU A 28 1.06 -19.25 2.38
N GLY A 29 0.43 -18.76 1.30
CA GLY A 29 0.94 -17.65 0.50
C GLY A 29 0.80 -16.35 1.25
N ASN A 30 1.77 -16.06 2.11
CA ASN A 30 1.82 -14.84 2.91
C ASN A 30 1.91 -13.64 1.96
N ILE A 31 0.77 -12.96 1.75
CA ILE A 31 0.66 -11.84 0.83
C ILE A 31 1.34 -10.65 1.49
N PHE A 32 2.49 -10.26 0.94
CA PHE A 32 3.17 -9.06 1.40
C PHE A 32 2.64 -7.84 0.63
N ALA A 33 1.62 -7.17 1.20
CA ALA A 33 1.02 -5.95 0.64
C ALA A 33 1.01 -4.82 1.68
N ASP A 34 1.19 -3.58 1.23
CA ASP A 34 1.09 -2.40 2.10
C ASP A 34 -0.37 -1.93 2.21
N TYR A 35 -1.09 -1.94 1.08
CA TYR A 35 -2.48 -1.49 0.98
C TYR A 35 -3.34 -2.45 0.18
N VAL A 36 -4.63 -2.45 0.49
CA VAL A 36 -5.67 -3.14 -0.26
C VAL A 36 -6.68 -2.12 -0.76
N VAL A 37 -6.97 -2.17 -2.05
CA VAL A 37 -8.03 -1.39 -2.69
C VAL A 37 -9.19 -2.33 -2.98
N VAL A 38 -10.38 -1.96 -2.51
CA VAL A 38 -11.62 -2.66 -2.82
C VAL A 38 -12.28 -1.99 -4.01
N PHE A 39 -12.34 -2.70 -5.12
CA PHE A 39 -13.00 -2.27 -6.34
C PHE A 39 -14.33 -3.01 -6.46
N ARG A 40 -15.46 -2.31 -6.28
CA ARG A 40 -16.79 -2.92 -6.28
C ARG A 40 -17.55 -2.53 -7.54
N TYR A 41 -18.04 -3.53 -8.28
CA TYR A 41 -18.86 -3.34 -9.47
C TYR A 41 -20.21 -4.07 -9.28
N PRO A 42 -21.21 -3.41 -8.66
CA PRO A 42 -22.47 -4.06 -8.37
C PRO A 42 -23.27 -4.32 -9.65
N VAL A 43 -23.48 -5.60 -9.98
CA VAL A 43 -24.29 -6.03 -11.15
C VAL A 43 -25.78 -6.25 -10.76
N VAL A 44 -26.11 -6.17 -9.47
CA VAL A 44 -27.46 -6.45 -8.95
C VAL A 44 -28.35 -5.21 -9.12
N GLY A 45 -29.48 -5.36 -9.83
CA GLY A 45 -30.47 -4.30 -10.04
C GLY A 45 -30.35 -3.54 -11.38
N VAL A 46 -29.38 -3.91 -12.22
CA VAL A 46 -29.22 -3.35 -13.57
C VAL A 46 -30.09 -4.15 -14.55
N SER A 47 -30.89 -3.46 -15.38
CA SER A 47 -31.70 -4.12 -16.42
C SER A 47 -30.81 -4.85 -17.44
N ASP A 48 -31.28 -5.94 -18.04
CA ASP A 48 -30.48 -6.78 -18.94
C ASP A 48 -29.85 -6.00 -20.10
N ALA A 49 -30.53 -4.96 -20.62
CA ALA A 49 -30.01 -4.10 -21.69
C ALA A 49 -28.86 -3.20 -21.22
N SER A 50 -28.96 -2.65 -20.00
CA SER A 50 -27.94 -1.78 -19.39
C SER A 50 -26.78 -2.56 -18.74
N ARG A 51 -26.89 -3.88 -18.60
CA ARG A 51 -25.88 -4.71 -17.94
C ARG A 51 -24.57 -4.75 -18.72
N ALA A 52 -24.66 -4.94 -20.04
CA ALA A 52 -23.49 -4.98 -20.92
C ALA A 52 -22.72 -3.64 -20.92
N GLU A 53 -23.43 -2.51 -20.90
CA GLU A 53 -22.83 -1.18 -20.83
C GLU A 53 -22.14 -0.94 -19.47
N HIS A 54 -22.77 -1.39 -18.38
CA HIS A 54 -22.21 -1.28 -17.04
C HIS A 54 -20.91 -2.11 -16.90
N GLU A 55 -20.92 -3.34 -17.42
CA GLU A 55 -19.73 -4.21 -17.46
C GLU A 55 -18.59 -3.58 -18.29
N ALA A 56 -18.91 -3.02 -19.46
CA ALA A 56 -17.93 -2.34 -20.31
C ALA A 56 -17.33 -1.10 -19.62
N ASN A 57 -18.15 -0.33 -18.90
CA ASN A 57 -17.70 0.82 -18.13
C ASN A 57 -16.80 0.37 -16.95
N ALA A 58 -17.20 -0.66 -16.21
CA ALA A 58 -16.40 -1.21 -15.11
C ALA A 58 -15.03 -1.71 -15.59
N VAL A 59 -14.96 -2.40 -16.73
CA VAL A 59 -13.69 -2.84 -17.34
C VAL A 59 -12.82 -1.65 -17.74
N THR A 60 -13.42 -0.61 -18.31
CA THR A 60 -12.69 0.61 -18.73
C THR A 60 -12.15 1.38 -17.52
N ALA A 61 -12.98 1.57 -16.48
CA ALA A 61 -12.58 2.16 -15.22
C ALA A 61 -11.45 1.36 -14.55
N PHE A 62 -11.57 0.04 -14.51
CA PHE A 62 -10.54 -0.83 -13.94
C PHE A 62 -9.20 -0.74 -14.70
N ARG A 63 -9.23 -0.71 -16.04
CA ARG A 63 -8.02 -0.50 -16.86
C ARG A 63 -7.38 0.86 -16.61
N SER A 64 -8.19 1.91 -16.47
CA SER A 64 -7.71 3.25 -16.12
C SER A 64 -7.04 3.25 -14.75
N PHE A 65 -7.67 2.63 -13.76
CA PHE A 65 -7.14 2.47 -12.41
C PHE A 65 -5.80 1.72 -12.40
N LEU A 66 -5.68 0.60 -13.11
CA LEU A 66 -4.42 -0.12 -13.23
C LEU A 66 -3.33 0.70 -13.94
N SER A 67 -3.71 1.52 -14.93
CA SER A 67 -2.78 2.43 -15.60
C SER A 67 -2.23 3.48 -14.63
N LYS A 68 -3.08 4.06 -13.77
CA LYS A 68 -2.67 4.99 -12.71
C LYS A 68 -1.62 4.36 -11.79
N LEU A 69 -1.87 3.15 -11.27
CA LEU A 69 -0.91 2.45 -10.41
C LEU A 69 0.43 2.17 -11.12
N ARG A 70 0.38 1.79 -12.40
CA ARG A 70 1.59 1.57 -13.22
C ARG A 70 2.39 2.84 -13.44
N SER A 71 1.73 3.99 -13.63
CA SER A 71 2.40 5.28 -13.85
C SER A 71 3.30 5.67 -12.67
N VAL A 72 2.91 5.27 -11.46
CA VAL A 72 3.64 5.55 -10.21
C VAL A 72 4.60 4.43 -9.82
N ARG A 73 4.75 3.39 -10.66
CA ARG A 73 5.63 2.23 -10.46
C ARG A 73 5.28 1.41 -9.22
N LEU A 74 4.01 1.40 -8.81
CA LEU A 74 3.53 0.51 -7.77
C LEU A 74 3.35 -0.91 -8.32
N LYS A 75 3.72 -1.91 -7.53
CA LYS A 75 3.43 -3.31 -7.83
C LYS A 75 2.04 -3.63 -7.31
N TYR A 76 1.29 -4.43 -8.05
CA TYR A 76 -0.06 -4.80 -7.64
C TYR A 76 -0.44 -6.21 -8.07
N GLU A 77 -1.24 -6.86 -7.25
CA GLU A 77 -1.85 -8.16 -7.51
C GLU A 77 -3.36 -8.03 -7.37
N VAL A 78 -4.11 -8.65 -8.28
CA VAL A 78 -5.57 -8.60 -8.28
C VAL A 78 -6.10 -9.97 -7.88
N ARG A 79 -6.98 -10.00 -6.89
CA ARG A 79 -7.69 -11.19 -6.45
C ARG A 79 -9.19 -10.96 -6.47
N TYR A 80 -9.93 -12.06 -6.65
CA TYR A 80 -11.38 -12.02 -6.54
C TYR A 80 -11.78 -11.86 -5.07
N GLY A 81 -12.62 -10.85 -4.81
CA GLY A 81 -13.27 -10.65 -3.52
C GLY A 81 -14.70 -11.20 -3.53
N GLU A 82 -15.38 -11.04 -2.40
CA GLU A 82 -16.79 -11.43 -2.28
C GLU A 82 -17.72 -10.37 -2.90
N LYS A 83 -18.95 -10.77 -3.25
CA LYS A 83 -20.05 -9.85 -3.65
C LYS A 83 -19.71 -8.95 -4.85
N ASN A 84 -19.13 -9.50 -5.91
CA ASN A 84 -18.73 -8.78 -7.13
C ASN A 84 -17.76 -7.63 -6.83
N SER A 85 -16.72 -7.94 -6.06
CA SER A 85 -15.61 -7.03 -5.80
C SER A 85 -14.29 -7.66 -6.23
N LEU A 86 -13.34 -6.81 -6.61
CA LEU A 86 -11.95 -7.16 -6.81
C LEU A 86 -11.13 -6.52 -5.71
N LEU A 87 -10.24 -7.32 -5.13
CA LEU A 87 -9.26 -6.88 -4.16
C LEU A 87 -7.95 -6.66 -4.88
N VAL A 88 -7.49 -5.41 -4.90
CA VAL A 88 -6.19 -5.07 -5.50
C VAL A 88 -5.21 -4.82 -4.37
N PHE A 89 -4.28 -5.76 -4.21
CA PHE A 89 -3.18 -5.67 -3.27
C PHE A 89 -2.09 -4.81 -3.88
N VAL A 90 -1.67 -3.77 -3.18
CA VAL A 90 -0.68 -2.80 -3.63
C VAL A 90 0.56 -2.92 -2.76
N LEU A 91 1.72 -2.97 -3.42
CA LEU A 91 3.03 -3.03 -2.80
C LEU A 91 3.91 -1.92 -3.35
N CYS A 92 4.48 -1.09 -2.47
CA CYS A 92 5.42 -0.07 -2.88
C CYS A 92 6.85 -0.63 -2.92
N PRO A 93 7.55 -0.54 -4.07
CA PRO A 93 8.97 -0.89 -4.12
C PRO A 93 9.80 0.09 -3.28
N TRP A 94 10.87 -0.42 -2.68
CA TRP A 94 11.73 0.32 -1.76
C TRP A 94 12.39 1.55 -2.41
N GLU A 95 12.74 1.45 -3.69
CA GLU A 95 13.36 2.52 -4.47
C GLU A 95 12.43 3.73 -4.60
N ARG A 96 11.12 3.48 -4.83
CA ARG A 96 10.11 4.54 -4.89
C ARG A 96 9.88 5.13 -3.50
N LEU A 97 9.78 4.28 -2.49
CA LEU A 97 9.55 4.71 -1.11
C LEU A 97 10.68 5.62 -0.58
N LYS A 98 11.95 5.29 -0.89
CA LYS A 98 13.11 6.12 -0.53
C LYS A 98 13.03 7.53 -1.11
N THR A 99 12.66 7.63 -2.39
CA THR A 99 12.52 8.91 -3.08
C THR A 99 11.44 9.76 -2.40
N GLU A 100 10.32 9.14 -2.05
CA GLU A 100 9.21 9.88 -1.43
C GLU A 100 9.47 10.24 0.02
N LEU A 101 10.15 9.36 0.76
CA LEU A 101 10.63 9.67 2.08
C LEU A 101 11.54 10.90 2.06
N TYR A 102 12.52 10.95 1.16
CA TYR A 102 13.42 12.10 1.04
C TYR A 102 12.66 13.40 0.77
N ARG A 103 11.70 13.40 -0.16
CA ARG A 103 10.85 14.57 -0.44
C ARG A 103 9.98 14.97 0.75
N SER A 104 9.32 14.03 1.40
CA SER A 104 8.52 14.31 2.60
C SER A 104 9.38 14.90 3.71
N ARG A 105 10.63 14.44 3.87
CA ARG A 105 11.55 14.99 4.88
C ARG A 105 11.97 16.41 4.58
N ILE A 106 12.23 16.74 3.31
CA ILE A 106 12.49 18.12 2.87
C ILE A 106 11.29 19.00 3.16
N ASN A 107 10.08 18.55 2.81
CA ASN A 107 8.86 19.31 3.05
C ASN A 107 8.60 19.54 4.56
N ASP A 108 8.77 18.52 5.39
CA ASP A 108 8.64 18.61 6.85
C ASP A 108 9.65 19.61 7.44
N TRP A 109 10.87 19.64 6.92
CA TRP A 109 11.91 20.58 7.35
C TRP A 109 11.61 22.01 6.91
N LEU A 110 11.23 22.21 5.63
CA LEU A 110 10.84 23.52 5.09
C LEU A 110 9.64 24.12 5.83
N THR A 111 8.72 23.28 6.27
CA THR A 111 7.54 23.70 7.04
C THR A 111 7.81 23.85 8.55
N GLY A 112 9.02 23.53 9.01
CA GLY A 112 9.42 23.66 10.41
C GLY A 112 8.86 22.58 11.35
N VAL A 113 8.26 21.52 10.82
CA VAL A 113 7.79 20.36 11.60
C VAL A 113 8.97 19.57 12.18
N ARG A 114 10.11 19.55 11.46
CA ARG A 114 11.35 18.92 11.92
C ARG A 114 12.42 19.97 12.22
N ILE A 115 12.99 19.85 13.42
CA ILE A 115 14.06 20.74 13.92
C ILE A 115 15.45 20.23 13.52
N ALA A 116 15.60 18.93 13.26
CA ALA A 116 16.87 18.33 12.85
C ALA A 116 17.16 18.61 11.37
N ASP A 117 18.39 19.02 11.09
CA ASP A 117 18.84 19.33 9.74
C ASP A 117 18.92 18.09 8.85
N ILE A 118 18.83 18.29 7.54
CA ILE A 118 18.90 17.21 6.53
C ILE A 118 20.36 16.79 6.28
N ASP A 119 21.31 17.66 6.60
CA ASP A 119 22.74 17.41 6.51
C ASP A 119 23.21 16.62 7.73
N ASP A 120 23.35 15.31 7.56
CA ASP A 120 24.65 14.67 7.78
C ASP A 120 24.65 13.19 7.35
N THR A 121 25.61 12.89 6.47
CA THR A 121 26.33 11.62 6.34
C THR A 121 25.59 10.41 5.75
N ASP A 122 25.92 10.06 4.49
CA ASP A 122 25.76 8.71 3.89
C ASP A 122 24.48 7.93 4.26
N SER A 123 23.36 8.63 4.17
CA SER A 123 22.17 8.37 4.97
C SER A 123 21.23 7.31 4.42
N SER A 124 21.62 6.52 3.41
CA SER A 124 20.73 5.47 2.88
C SER A 124 20.48 4.33 3.88
N SER A 125 21.42 4.09 4.81
CA SER A 125 21.34 3.08 5.87
C SER A 125 20.69 3.61 7.15
N VAL A 126 20.99 4.84 7.54
CA VAL A 126 20.42 5.49 8.74
C VAL A 126 18.94 5.87 8.53
N ILE A 127 18.58 6.38 7.35
CA ILE A 127 17.18 6.69 6.99
C ILE A 127 16.33 5.41 6.97
N ALA A 128 16.88 4.29 6.50
CA ALA A 128 16.18 3.01 6.49
C ALA A 128 15.92 2.49 7.92
N ASN A 129 16.88 2.64 8.83
CA ASN A 129 16.75 2.19 10.21
C ASN A 129 15.83 3.07 11.07
N ALA A 130 15.59 4.33 10.66
CA ALA A 130 14.66 5.25 11.34
C ALA A 130 13.22 5.23 10.78
N LEU A 131 12.97 4.58 9.63
CA LEU A 131 11.64 4.55 9.03
C LEU A 131 10.71 3.62 9.83
N THR A 132 9.72 4.21 10.50
CA THR A 132 8.69 3.45 11.22
C THR A 132 7.68 2.84 10.25
N GLU A 133 6.99 1.77 10.65
CA GLU A 133 5.95 1.15 9.82
C GLU A 133 4.81 2.15 9.51
N SER A 134 4.42 2.96 10.49
CA SER A 134 3.42 4.02 10.32
C SER A 134 3.85 5.05 9.28
N GLU A 135 5.11 5.48 9.30
CA GLU A 135 5.61 6.43 8.30
C GLU A 135 5.67 5.82 6.91
N ARG A 136 6.05 4.54 6.78
CA ARG A 136 5.93 3.84 5.48
C ARG A 136 4.49 3.87 4.99
N LEU A 137 3.52 3.43 5.79
CA LEU A 137 2.13 3.35 5.37
C LEU A 137 1.56 4.74 5.04
N ARG A 138 1.99 5.79 5.73
CA ARG A 138 1.64 7.18 5.39
C ARG A 138 2.17 7.57 4.01
N LEU A 139 3.44 7.30 3.73
CA LEU A 139 4.05 7.62 2.43
C LEU A 139 3.40 6.82 1.30
N VAL A 140 3.12 5.53 1.50
CA VAL A 140 2.42 4.72 0.50
C VAL A 140 1.02 5.25 0.23
N HIS A 141 0.29 5.67 1.27
CA HIS A 141 -1.01 6.31 1.10
C HIS A 141 -0.89 7.59 0.27
N GLU A 142 0.07 8.46 0.59
CA GLU A 142 0.34 9.70 -0.15
C GLU A 142 0.69 9.42 -1.62
N ILE A 143 1.46 8.38 -1.92
CA ILE A 143 1.76 7.96 -3.30
C ILE A 143 0.49 7.49 -4.03
N VAL A 144 -0.44 6.82 -3.35
CA VAL A 144 -1.67 6.32 -3.96
C VAL A 144 -2.70 7.45 -4.17
N THR A 145 -2.93 8.27 -3.14
CA THR A 145 -3.99 9.30 -3.16
C THR A 145 -3.52 10.66 -3.68
N GLY A 146 -2.22 10.92 -3.67
CA GLY A 146 -1.63 12.19 -4.08
C GLY A 146 -1.90 12.55 -5.53
N ALA A 147 -1.85 13.84 -5.85
CA ALA A 147 -2.13 14.33 -7.19
C ALA A 147 -1.09 13.82 -8.21
N VAL A 148 -1.52 13.65 -9.46
CA VAL A 148 -0.65 13.19 -10.55
C VAL A 148 0.49 14.19 -10.81
N GLU A 149 0.21 15.48 -10.66
CA GLU A 149 1.19 16.58 -10.82
C GLU A 149 2.35 16.51 -9.80
N GLU A 150 2.06 16.02 -8.60
CA GLU A 150 3.04 15.83 -7.52
C GLU A 150 3.70 14.44 -7.59
N GLY A 151 3.32 13.62 -8.57
CA GLY A 151 3.85 12.29 -8.80
C GLY A 151 3.13 11.17 -8.03
N GLY A 152 1.93 11.42 -7.53
CA GLY A 152 1.01 10.42 -6.98
C GLY A 152 0.12 9.77 -8.05
N ALA A 153 -0.68 8.77 -7.65
CA ALA A 153 -1.51 8.01 -8.59
C ALA A 153 -2.89 8.64 -8.83
N GLY A 154 -3.29 9.61 -8.00
CA GLY A 154 -4.60 10.25 -8.06
C GLY A 154 -5.74 9.25 -7.92
N VAL A 155 -5.56 8.25 -7.05
CA VAL A 155 -6.61 7.28 -6.69
C VAL A 155 -7.29 7.77 -5.43
N VAL A 156 -8.54 8.22 -5.54
CA VAL A 156 -9.30 8.73 -4.41
C VAL A 156 -10.58 7.90 -4.25
N PRO A 157 -10.74 7.16 -3.13
CA PRO A 157 -11.97 6.41 -2.86
C PRO A 157 -13.21 7.31 -2.92
N GLY A 158 -14.27 6.84 -3.57
CA GLY A 158 -15.51 7.59 -3.75
C GLY A 158 -15.50 8.65 -4.85
N VAL A 159 -14.34 9.14 -5.28
CA VAL A 159 -14.22 10.01 -6.47
C VAL A 159 -13.93 9.16 -7.71
N ASP A 160 -13.03 8.19 -7.59
CA ASP A 160 -12.77 7.25 -8.67
C ASP A 160 -13.93 6.26 -8.82
N PRO A 161 -14.40 6.02 -10.05
CA PRO A 161 -15.50 5.12 -10.30
C PRO A 161 -15.14 3.70 -9.82
N PHE A 162 -16.06 3.09 -9.08
CA PHE A 162 -15.98 1.72 -8.55
C PHE A 162 -14.90 1.47 -7.49
N VAL A 163 -14.12 2.48 -7.08
CA VAL A 163 -13.19 2.38 -5.95
C VAL A 163 -13.95 2.69 -4.66
N GLU A 164 -14.22 1.67 -3.85
CA GLU A 164 -15.02 1.79 -2.62
C GLU A 164 -14.16 2.23 -1.44
N SER A 165 -13.05 1.53 -1.20
CA SER A 165 -12.22 1.77 -0.03
C SER A 165 -10.75 1.44 -0.29
N LEU A 166 -9.87 2.14 0.44
CA LEU A 166 -8.42 1.94 0.49
C LEU A 166 -8.03 1.79 1.96
N PHE A 167 -7.41 0.69 2.34
CA PHE A 167 -6.96 0.47 3.72
C PHE A 167 -5.67 -0.37 3.78
N PRO A 168 -4.82 -0.17 4.81
CA PRO A 168 -3.63 -1.00 5.02
C PRO A 168 -3.99 -2.37 5.59
N LEU A 169 -3.15 -3.38 5.34
CA LEU A 169 -3.31 -4.69 5.96
C LEU A 169 -2.83 -4.67 7.42
N HIS A 170 -3.58 -5.32 8.31
CA HIS A 170 -3.23 -5.42 9.73
C HIS A 170 -2.09 -6.42 9.97
N ASP A 171 -1.26 -6.12 10.97
CA ASP A 171 -0.25 -7.05 11.49
C ASP A 171 -0.86 -7.83 12.67
N GLU A 172 -1.38 -9.03 12.39
CA GLU A 172 -2.03 -9.85 13.40
C GLU A 172 -1.09 -10.31 14.53
N GLU A 173 0.21 -10.45 14.25
CA GLU A 173 1.19 -10.89 15.25
C GLU A 173 1.41 -9.79 16.29
N PHE A 174 1.51 -8.55 15.82
CA PHE A 174 1.60 -7.38 16.68
C PHE A 174 0.34 -7.18 17.53
N ASP A 175 -0.85 -7.36 16.94
CA ASP A 175 -2.13 -7.22 17.64
C ASP A 175 -2.29 -8.25 18.77
N LYS A 176 -1.93 -9.51 18.53
CA LYS A 176 -2.09 -10.61 19.51
C LYS A 176 -1.09 -10.52 20.67
N VAL A 177 0.15 -10.11 20.42
CA VAL A 177 1.22 -10.17 21.43
C VAL A 177 1.43 -8.84 22.15
N GLY A 178 1.36 -7.72 21.43
CA GLY A 178 1.68 -6.39 21.95
C GLY A 178 0.53 -5.77 22.75
N TRP A 179 -0.63 -5.58 22.11
CA TRP A 179 -1.72 -4.84 22.73
C TRP A 179 -2.46 -5.59 23.83
N ALA A 180 -2.73 -6.89 23.64
CA ALA A 180 -3.40 -7.71 24.65
C ALA A 180 -2.62 -7.77 25.98
N ARG A 181 -1.28 -7.65 25.93
CA ARG A 181 -0.42 -7.71 27.10
C ARG A 181 -0.30 -6.37 27.84
N VAL A 182 -0.39 -5.24 27.14
CA VAL A 182 -0.39 -3.90 27.75
C VAL A 182 -1.66 -3.63 28.57
N GLY A 183 -2.82 -4.10 28.10
CA GLY A 183 -4.07 -4.00 28.87
C GLY A 183 -4.02 -4.74 30.22
N LEU A 184 -3.24 -5.82 30.30
CA LEU A 184 -3.05 -6.59 31.54
C LEU A 184 -2.13 -5.89 32.56
N TYR A 185 -1.26 -4.97 32.11
CA TYR A 185 -0.34 -4.24 32.96
C TYR A 185 -0.92 -2.92 33.52
N ILE A 186 -1.93 -2.35 32.87
CA ILE A 186 -2.60 -1.12 33.33
C ILE A 186 -3.73 -1.43 34.33
N ALA A 187 -4.21 -2.68 34.35
CA ALA A 187 -5.29 -3.14 35.24
C ALA A 187 -4.81 -3.68 36.60
N ARG A 188 -3.57 -3.37 37.02
CA ARG A 188 -2.96 -3.82 38.28
C ARG A 188 -2.37 -2.65 39.05
#